data_AF-A0A5M5C1G9-F1
#
_entry.id   AF-A0A5M5C1G9-F1
#
_cell.length_a   1.000
_cell.length_b   1.000
_cell.length_c   1.000
_cell.angle_alpha   90.00
_cell.angle_beta   90.00
_cell.angle_gamma   90.00
#
_symmetry.space_group_name_H-M   'P 1'
#
loop_
_entity.id
_entity.type
_entity.pdbx_description
1 polymer ?
#
loop_
_entity_poly.entity_id
_entity_poly.type
_entity_poly.pdbx_seq_one_letter_code
_entity_poly.pdbx_strand_id
1 'polypeptide(L)'
;LTGLKHEVESAAKQMGYIDRPTNQTDMIFVGLGILLGGLFGALAIHLGGVPISLSTSGGALIAGLLFGWLRSKHPTFGGIPEPSLWVLNNVGLNMFIAVVGIAAGPSFIAGFKEVGVSLFIVGALATVIPLLAGLLMARYLFKFHPALSLGCTAGARTTTAALGAIQDAVESDTPALGYTVTYAVGNTLLIIWGVVIVLLM
;
A
#
# COMPACT_ATOMS: atom_id res chain seq x y z
N LEU A 1 -25.60 8.32 8.51
CA LEU A 1 -26.67 9.20 9.05
C LEU A 1 -26.02 10.13 10.06
N THR A 2 -26.10 11.44 9.84
CA THR A 2 -25.65 12.46 10.80
C THR A 2 -26.90 13.18 11.32
N GLY A 3 -27.07 13.26 12.65
CA GLY A 3 -28.31 13.77 13.25
C GLY A 3 -28.32 13.72 14.77
N LEU A 4 -29.45 14.09 15.39
CA LEU A 4 -29.65 14.04 16.84
C LEU A 4 -29.51 12.61 17.36
N LYS A 5 -28.88 12.44 18.53
CA LYS A 5 -28.54 11.14 19.11
C LYS A 5 -29.72 10.17 19.16
N HIS A 6 -30.91 10.67 19.51
CA HIS A 6 -32.16 9.91 19.55
C HIS A 6 -32.60 9.38 18.16
N GLU A 7 -32.47 10.19 17.11
CA GLU A 7 -32.88 9.85 15.75
C GLU A 7 -31.93 8.79 15.17
N VAL A 8 -30.63 8.98 15.39
CA VAL A 8 -29.58 8.06 14.94
C VAL A 8 -29.65 6.73 15.70
N GLU A 9 -29.94 6.74 17.00
CA GLU A 9 -30.12 5.51 17.79
C GLU A 9 -31.37 4.71 17.38
N SER A 10 -32.47 5.38 17.07
CA SER A 10 -33.68 4.72 16.57
C SER A 10 -33.48 4.15 15.15
N ALA A 11 -32.85 4.91 14.26
CA ALA A 11 -32.55 4.44 12.90
C ALA A 11 -31.51 3.31 12.89
N ALA A 12 -30.49 3.37 13.76
CA ALA A 12 -29.46 2.34 13.84
C ALA A 12 -30.02 0.98 14.27
N LYS A 13 -31.03 0.93 15.15
CA LYS A 13 -31.71 -0.34 15.49
C LYS A 13 -32.28 -1.09 14.28
N GLN A 14 -32.61 -0.37 13.20
CA GLN A 14 -33.11 -0.95 11.95
C GLN A 14 -32.04 -1.07 10.86
N MET A 15 -30.99 -0.23 10.89
CA MET A 15 -30.03 -0.09 9.80
C MET A 15 -28.62 -0.66 10.07
N GLY A 16 -28.24 -0.93 11.33
CA GLY A 16 -26.95 -1.54 11.67
C GLY A 16 -26.23 -0.93 12.88
N TYR A 17 -24.90 -0.88 12.83
CA TYR A 17 -24.08 -0.39 13.94
C TYR A 17 -23.90 1.14 13.89
N ILE A 18 -23.89 1.79 15.06
CA ILE A 18 -23.60 3.22 15.18
C ILE A 18 -22.09 3.41 15.20
N ASP A 19 -21.53 4.01 14.15
CA ASP A 19 -20.18 4.55 14.18
C ASP A 19 -20.20 5.86 14.98
N ARG A 20 -19.66 5.84 16.20
CA ARG A 20 -19.64 7.01 17.09
C ARG A 20 -18.35 7.78 16.83
N PRO A 21 -18.41 9.12 16.61
CA PRO A 21 -17.20 9.93 16.54
C PRO A 21 -16.42 9.77 17.85
N THR A 22 -15.24 9.17 17.77
CA THR A 22 -14.31 9.10 18.89
C THR A 22 -13.25 10.17 18.71
N ASN A 23 -12.86 10.82 19.80
CA ASN A 23 -11.69 11.71 19.84
C ASN A 23 -10.43 11.00 20.32
N GLN A 24 -10.54 9.73 20.72
CA GLN A 24 -9.42 8.93 21.19
C GLN A 24 -9.00 7.95 20.10
N THR A 25 -7.72 8.00 19.73
CA THR A 25 -7.11 6.96 18.90
C THR A 25 -6.88 5.73 19.75
N ASP A 26 -7.40 4.59 19.31
CA ASP A 26 -7.07 3.30 19.90
C ASP A 26 -5.66 2.86 19.46
N MET A 27 -4.65 3.45 20.09
CA MET A 27 -3.23 3.18 19.83
C MET A 27 -2.88 1.70 20.08
N ILE A 28 -3.60 1.03 20.98
CA ILE A 28 -3.39 -0.38 21.30
C ILE A 28 -3.81 -1.24 20.10
N PHE A 29 -4.98 -0.95 19.52
CA PHE A 29 -5.45 -1.63 18.32
C PHE A 29 -4.53 -1.41 17.12
N VAL A 30 -4.10 -0.17 16.89
CA VAL A 30 -3.15 0.17 15.81
C VAL A 30 -1.81 -0.54 16.03
N GLY A 31 -1.25 -0.45 17.24
CA GLY A 31 0.02 -1.05 17.59
C GLY A 31 0.01 -2.57 17.50
N LEU A 32 -1.04 -3.22 18.00
CA LEU A 32 -1.22 -4.68 17.87
C LEU A 32 -1.39 -5.09 16.41
N GLY A 33 -2.12 -4.31 15.60
CA GLY A 33 -2.27 -4.58 14.18
C GLY A 33 -0.93 -4.58 13.44
N ILE A 34 -0.10 -3.56 13.69
CA ILE A 34 1.26 -3.45 13.11
C ILE A 34 2.17 -4.56 13.64
N LEU A 35 2.14 -4.83 14.94
CA LEU A 35 3.00 -5.83 15.58
C LEU A 35 2.66 -7.24 15.09
N LEU A 36 1.39 -7.62 15.09
CA LEU A 36 0.94 -8.90 14.56
C LEU A 36 1.20 -9.00 13.07
N GLY A 37 0.90 -7.95 12.29
CA GLY A 37 1.19 -7.91 10.86
C GLY A 37 2.66 -8.07 10.54
N GLY A 38 3.54 -7.38 11.28
CA GLY A 38 4.99 -7.51 11.14
C GLY A 38 5.49 -8.90 11.53
N LEU A 39 5.00 -9.46 12.64
CA LEU A 39 5.34 -10.82 13.08
C LEU A 39 4.90 -11.88 12.04
N PHE A 40 3.66 -11.80 11.57
CA PHE A 40 3.16 -12.73 10.54
C PHE A 40 3.84 -12.52 9.19
N GLY A 41 4.19 -11.29 8.82
CA GLY A 41 4.93 -10.98 7.59
C GLY A 41 6.38 -11.47 7.61
N ALA A 42 7.01 -11.46 8.79
CA ALA A 42 8.36 -11.97 8.99
C ALA A 42 8.43 -13.51 8.96
N LEU A 43 7.30 -14.21 9.14
CA LEU A 43 7.26 -15.67 9.02
C LEU A 43 7.49 -16.08 7.56
N ALA A 44 8.68 -16.61 7.30
CA ALA A 44 9.04 -17.21 6.01
C ALA A 44 8.69 -18.71 6.04
N ILE A 45 7.69 -19.12 5.26
CA ILE A 45 7.35 -20.54 5.11
C ILE A 45 8.22 -21.10 3.98
N HIS A 46 9.05 -22.08 4.32
CA HIS A 46 9.93 -22.75 3.36
C HIS A 46 9.17 -23.92 2.74
N LEU A 47 8.63 -23.72 1.53
CA LEU A 47 7.94 -24.79 0.80
C LEU A 47 8.86 -25.31 -0.30
N GLY A 48 9.33 -26.56 -0.16
CA GLY A 48 10.14 -27.23 -1.18
C GLY A 48 11.55 -26.66 -1.39
N GLY A 49 12.14 -26.01 -0.38
CA GLY A 49 13.50 -25.44 -0.47
C GLY A 49 13.56 -23.98 -0.94
N VAL A 50 12.43 -23.38 -1.33
CA VAL A 50 12.34 -21.95 -1.64
C VAL A 50 11.76 -21.21 -0.43
N PRO A 51 12.47 -20.22 0.15
CA PRO A 51 11.94 -19.41 1.24
C PRO A 51 10.87 -18.46 0.69
N ILE A 52 9.59 -18.80 0.87
CA ILE A 52 8.48 -17.90 0.54
C ILE A 52 8.18 -17.09 1.80
N SER A 53 8.69 -15.86 1.84
CA SER A 53 8.37 -14.90 2.89
C SER A 53 7.42 -13.83 2.37
N LEU A 54 6.46 -13.41 3.20
CA LEU A 54 5.55 -12.32 2.86
C LEU A 54 6.20 -10.94 3.05
N SER A 55 7.41 -10.89 3.60
CA SER A 55 8.08 -9.67 4.08
C SER A 55 7.29 -8.97 5.18
N THR A 56 7.98 -8.20 6.03
CA THR A 56 7.35 -7.41 7.09
C THR A 56 6.34 -6.41 6.52
N SER A 57 6.62 -5.83 5.36
CA SER A 57 5.72 -4.90 4.67
C SER A 57 4.44 -5.57 4.15
N GLY A 58 4.55 -6.79 3.60
CA GLY A 58 3.38 -7.52 3.09
C GLY A 58 2.47 -8.01 4.23
N GLY A 59 3.06 -8.49 5.33
CA GLY A 59 2.29 -8.88 6.52
C GLY A 59 1.60 -7.70 7.20
N ALA A 60 2.26 -6.52 7.27
CA ALA A 60 1.63 -5.31 7.79
C ALA A 60 0.43 -4.87 6.93
N LEU A 61 0.53 -4.97 5.59
CA LEU A 61 -0.57 -4.67 4.68
C LEU A 61 -1.74 -5.63 4.88
N ILE A 62 -1.50 -6.95 4.95
CA ILE A 62 -2.55 -7.95 5.16
C ILE A 62 -3.24 -7.75 6.51
N ALA A 63 -2.47 -7.52 7.57
CA ALA A 63 -3.03 -7.21 8.88
C ALA A 63 -3.86 -5.93 8.83
N GLY A 64 -3.36 -4.85 8.22
CA GLY A 64 -4.10 -3.61 8.03
C GLY A 64 -5.43 -3.83 7.30
N LEU A 65 -5.43 -4.64 6.23
CA LEU A 65 -6.64 -4.98 5.48
C LEU A 65 -7.62 -5.83 6.32
N LEU A 66 -7.12 -6.81 7.08
CA LEU A 66 -7.94 -7.66 7.95
C LEU A 66 -8.57 -6.86 9.10
N PHE A 67 -7.77 -6.08 9.82
CA PHE A 67 -8.25 -5.23 10.92
C PHE A 67 -9.17 -4.12 10.41
N GLY A 68 -8.87 -3.55 9.23
CA GLY A 68 -9.73 -2.59 8.56
C GLY A 68 -11.08 -3.18 8.13
N TRP A 69 -11.07 -4.39 7.56
CA TRP A 69 -12.29 -5.13 7.21
C TRP A 69 -13.11 -5.50 8.45
N LEU A 70 -12.45 -5.97 9.52
CA LEU A 70 -13.11 -6.34 10.77
C LEU A 70 -13.79 -5.13 11.42
N ARG A 71 -13.13 -3.97 11.42
CA ARG A 71 -13.72 -2.69 11.85
C ARG A 71 -14.86 -2.25 10.93
N SER A 72 -14.73 -2.42 9.61
CA SER A 72 -15.79 -2.08 8.65
C SER A 72 -17.07 -2.90 8.91
N LYS A 73 -16.95 -4.17 9.29
CA LYS A 73 -18.09 -5.00 9.71
C LYS A 73 -18.62 -4.65 11.10
N HIS A 74 -17.73 -4.34 12.05
CA HIS A 74 -18.08 -4.05 13.43
C HIS A 74 -17.39 -2.76 13.89
N PRO A 75 -17.98 -1.57 13.61
CA PRO A 75 -17.40 -0.26 13.95
C PRO A 75 -17.50 0.08 15.46
N THR A 76 -17.35 -0.92 16.32
CA THR A 76 -17.46 -0.81 17.79
C THR A 76 -16.10 -0.71 18.51
N PHE A 77 -14.99 -0.96 17.82
CA PHE A 77 -13.62 -0.92 18.37
C PHE A 77 -12.63 -0.33 17.33
N GLY A 78 -11.41 0.01 17.77
CA GLY A 78 -10.35 0.45 16.85
C GLY A 78 -10.61 1.80 16.17
N GLY A 79 -11.39 2.67 16.82
CA GLY A 79 -11.69 4.01 16.30
C GLY A 79 -10.43 4.86 16.22
N ILE A 80 -10.18 5.42 15.04
CA ILE A 80 -9.12 6.40 14.84
C ILE A 80 -9.80 7.69 14.35
N PRO A 81 -9.69 8.80 15.10
CA PRO A 81 -10.19 10.10 14.66
C PRO A 81 -9.56 10.51 13.32
N GLU A 82 -10.32 11.16 12.44
CA GLU A 82 -9.82 11.66 11.15
C GLU A 82 -8.53 12.49 11.27
N PRO A 83 -8.38 13.42 12.24
CA PRO A 83 -7.14 14.17 12.40
C PRO A 83 -5.93 13.28 12.70
N SER A 84 -6.13 12.20 13.47
CA SER A 84 -5.06 11.27 13.81
C SER A 84 -4.66 10.40 12.62
N LEU A 85 -5.64 9.95 11.81
CA LEU A 85 -5.38 9.27 10.54
C LEU A 85 -4.58 10.16 9.59
N TRP A 86 -4.97 11.43 9.47
CA TRP A 86 -4.28 12.39 8.62
C TRP A 86 -2.82 12.56 9.04
N VAL A 87 -2.55 12.71 10.34
CA VAL A 87 -1.18 12.81 10.88
C VAL A 87 -0.39 11.53 10.61
N LEU A 88 -0.96 10.35 10.90
CA LEU A 88 -0.31 9.06 10.67
C LEU A 88 0.06 8.85 9.19
N ASN A 89 -0.86 9.17 8.28
CA ASN A 89 -0.65 9.05 6.84
C ASN A 89 0.40 10.05 6.35
N ASN A 90 0.25 11.34 6.67
CA ASN A 90 1.14 12.38 6.16
C ASN A 90 2.56 12.27 6.74
N VAL A 91 2.67 12.13 8.05
CA VAL A 91 3.99 12.02 8.70
C VAL A 91 4.66 10.71 8.31
N GLY A 92 3.92 9.59 8.29
CA GLY A 92 4.45 8.28 7.91
C GLY A 92 4.94 8.26 6.45
N LEU A 93 4.12 8.72 5.50
CA LEU A 93 4.46 8.78 4.08
C LEU A 93 5.67 9.70 3.82
N ASN A 94 5.67 10.91 4.38
CA ASN A 94 6.75 11.87 4.17
C ASN A 94 8.07 11.38 4.80
N MET A 95 8.00 10.79 6.00
CA MET A 95 9.17 10.20 6.64
C MET A 95 9.70 9.02 5.83
N PHE A 96 8.82 8.15 5.30
CA PHE A 96 9.20 7.05 4.43
C PHE A 96 9.92 7.54 3.17
N ILE A 97 9.37 8.54 2.48
CA ILE A 97 9.98 9.15 1.29
C ILE A 97 11.35 9.75 1.62
N ALA A 98 11.47 10.46 2.75
CA ALA A 98 12.73 11.06 3.18
C ALA A 98 13.81 9.99 3.45
N VAL A 99 13.47 8.94 4.19
CA VAL A 99 14.41 7.85 4.52
C VAL A 99 14.84 7.09 3.28
N VAL A 100 13.90 6.73 2.39
CA VAL A 100 14.22 6.05 1.13
C VAL A 100 15.10 6.92 0.24
N GLY A 101 14.82 8.23 0.15
CA GLY A 101 15.64 9.18 -0.60
C GLY A 101 17.07 9.28 -0.07
N ILE A 102 17.23 9.39 1.26
CA ILE A 102 18.55 9.44 1.91
C ILE A 102 19.32 8.12 1.70
N ALA A 103 18.65 6.98 1.85
CA ALA A 103 19.27 5.67 1.68
C ALA A 103 19.68 5.37 0.23
N ALA A 104 18.88 5.81 -0.75
CA ALA A 104 19.15 5.59 -2.18
C ALA A 104 20.20 6.56 -2.77
N GLY A 105 20.44 7.71 -2.13
CA GLY A 105 21.37 8.74 -2.61
C GLY A 105 22.79 8.24 -2.90
N PRO A 106 23.46 7.53 -1.97
CA PRO A 106 24.81 7.01 -2.21
C PRO A 106 24.90 6.01 -3.37
N SER A 107 23.93 5.10 -3.49
CA SER A 107 23.86 4.12 -4.59
C SER A 107 23.66 4.80 -5.95
N PHE A 108 22.89 5.89 -5.99
CA PHE A 108 22.73 6.70 -7.20
C PHE A 108 24.07 7.34 -7.64
N ILE A 109 24.82 7.93 -6.69
CA ILE A 109 26.12 8.54 -6.99
C ILE A 109 27.14 7.48 -7.45
N ALA A 110 27.15 6.31 -6.81
CA ALA A 110 28.03 5.21 -7.19
C ALA A 110 27.71 4.71 -8.61
N GLY A 111 26.45 4.42 -8.91
CA GLY A 111 26.02 3.99 -10.25
C GLY A 111 26.29 5.04 -11.32
N PHE A 112 26.12 6.32 -11.00
CA PHE A 112 26.45 7.41 -11.91
C PHE A 112 27.95 7.50 -12.22
N LYS A 113 28.82 7.20 -11.25
CA LYS A 113 30.28 7.18 -11.45
C LYS A 113 30.75 5.99 -12.30
N GLU A 114 30.15 4.82 -12.15
CA GLU A 114 30.58 3.61 -12.88
C GLU A 114 30.12 3.59 -14.34
N VAL A 115 28.89 4.02 -14.61
CA VAL A 115 28.24 3.81 -15.93
C VAL A 115 27.89 5.13 -16.62
N GLY A 116 28.04 6.27 -15.92
CA GLY A 116 27.83 7.61 -16.47
C GLY A 116 26.37 7.88 -16.84
N VAL A 117 26.17 8.82 -17.77
CA VAL A 117 24.84 9.25 -18.25
C VAL A 117 24.08 8.10 -18.93
N SER A 118 24.77 7.07 -19.41
CA SER A 118 24.14 5.91 -20.05
C SER A 118 23.23 5.13 -19.08
N LEU A 119 23.61 5.01 -17.80
CA LEU A 119 22.78 4.38 -16.76
C LEU A 119 21.50 5.17 -16.53
N PHE A 120 21.60 6.50 -16.55
CA PHE A 120 20.44 7.38 -16.36
C PHE A 120 19.44 7.22 -17.51
N ILE A 121 19.92 7.19 -18.76
CA ILE A 121 19.04 7.04 -19.93
C ILE A 121 18.41 5.65 -19.96
N VAL A 122 19.20 4.59 -19.77
CA VAL A 122 18.68 3.21 -19.79
C VAL A 122 17.73 2.98 -18.62
N GLY A 123 18.07 3.46 -17.42
CA GLY A 123 17.18 3.39 -16.25
C GLY A 123 15.90 4.21 -16.43
N ALA A 124 15.99 5.43 -16.98
CA ALA A 124 14.82 6.24 -17.29
C ALA A 124 13.91 5.54 -18.30
N LEU A 125 14.47 5.00 -19.38
CA LEU A 125 13.68 4.27 -20.38
C LEU A 125 13.06 2.99 -19.80
N ALA A 126 13.84 2.20 -19.05
CA ALA A 126 13.36 0.98 -18.40
C ALA A 126 12.29 1.24 -17.34
N THR A 127 12.20 2.45 -16.79
CA THR A 127 11.16 2.82 -15.82
C THR A 127 9.96 3.50 -16.45
N VAL A 128 10.17 4.42 -17.40
CA VAL A 128 9.12 5.19 -18.08
C VAL A 128 8.35 4.34 -19.08
N ILE A 129 9.00 3.46 -19.84
CA ILE A 129 8.33 2.66 -20.88
C ILE A 129 7.26 1.75 -20.26
N PRO A 130 7.55 0.92 -19.24
CA PRO A 130 6.52 0.08 -18.62
C PRO A 130 5.43 0.87 -17.92
N LEU A 131 5.79 2.02 -17.32
CA LEU A 131 4.84 2.90 -16.64
C LEU A 131 3.83 3.47 -17.64
N LEU A 132 4.30 4.06 -18.74
CA LEU A 132 3.44 4.61 -19.79
C LEU A 132 2.62 3.51 -20.47
N ALA A 133 3.24 2.37 -20.79
CA ALA A 133 2.54 1.24 -21.38
C ALA A 133 1.41 0.73 -20.47
N GLY A 134 1.68 0.58 -19.16
CA GLY A 134 0.67 0.17 -18.18
C GLY A 134 -0.47 1.18 -18.05
N LEU A 135 -0.16 2.47 -18.06
CA LEU A 135 -1.15 3.54 -17.93
C LEU A 135 -2.03 3.67 -19.19
N LEU A 136 -1.42 3.54 -20.38
CA LEU A 136 -2.13 3.49 -21.65
C LEU A 136 -3.02 2.25 -21.74
N MET A 137 -2.54 1.08 -21.33
CA MET A 137 -3.32 -0.16 -21.35
C MET A 137 -4.49 -0.09 -20.37
N ALA A 138 -4.28 0.43 -19.16
CA ALA A 138 -5.35 0.64 -18.17
C ALA A 138 -6.46 1.57 -18.71
N ARG A 139 -6.08 2.64 -19.43
CA ARG A 139 -7.03 3.61 -19.98
C ARG A 139 -7.73 3.15 -21.25
N TYR A 140 -6.99 2.59 -22.21
CA TYR A 140 -7.52 2.30 -23.55
C TYR A 140 -8.05 0.88 -23.69
N LEU A 141 -7.43 -0.11 -23.05
CA LEU A 141 -7.87 -1.52 -23.14
C LEU A 141 -8.91 -1.83 -22.06
N PHE A 142 -8.60 -1.52 -20.80
CA PHE A 142 -9.44 -1.87 -19.65
C PHE A 142 -10.46 -0.78 -19.26
N LYS A 143 -10.30 0.44 -19.78
CA LYS A 143 -11.19 1.59 -19.53
C LYS A 143 -11.43 1.87 -18.04
N PHE A 144 -10.40 1.69 -17.22
CA PHE A 144 -10.49 1.93 -15.78
C PHE A 144 -10.59 3.43 -15.46
N HIS A 145 -11.19 3.74 -14.30
CA HIS A 145 -11.19 5.09 -13.77
C HIS A 145 -9.74 5.58 -13.58
N PRO A 146 -9.42 6.86 -13.87
CA PRO A 146 -8.06 7.38 -13.74
C PRO A 146 -7.41 7.11 -12.37
N ALA A 147 -8.16 7.30 -11.28
CA ALA A 147 -7.72 7.01 -9.91
C ALA A 147 -7.28 5.54 -9.71
N LEU A 148 -8.06 4.57 -10.22
CA LEU A 148 -7.73 3.15 -10.18
C LEU A 148 -6.53 2.83 -11.08
N SER A 149 -6.44 3.47 -12.24
CA SER A 149 -5.33 3.25 -13.18
C SER A 149 -4.00 3.69 -12.58
N LEU A 150 -3.98 4.84 -11.91
CA LEU A 150 -2.82 5.35 -11.18
C LEU A 150 -2.45 4.40 -10.02
N GLY A 151 -3.43 3.94 -9.24
CA GLY A 151 -3.22 2.93 -8.19
C GLY A 151 -2.63 1.62 -8.71
N CYS A 152 -3.16 1.08 -9.82
CA CYS A 152 -2.63 -0.11 -10.48
C CYS A 152 -1.17 0.07 -10.90
N THR A 153 -0.82 1.22 -11.50
CA THR A 153 0.57 1.50 -11.92
C THR A 153 1.51 1.67 -10.73
N ALA A 154 1.06 2.28 -9.63
CA ALA A 154 1.83 2.38 -8.40
C ALA A 154 2.09 0.99 -7.78
N GLY A 155 1.10 0.10 -7.81
CA GLY A 155 1.24 -1.27 -7.31
C GLY A 155 2.11 -2.16 -8.21
N ALA A 156 2.01 -2.02 -9.53
CA ALA A 156 2.89 -2.72 -10.48
C ALA A 156 4.37 -2.32 -10.31
N ARG A 157 4.62 -1.09 -9.85
CA ARG A 157 5.95 -0.57 -9.48
C ARG A 157 6.29 -0.78 -8.01
N THR A 158 5.44 -1.48 -7.27
CA THR A 158 5.58 -1.75 -5.83
C THR A 158 5.92 -0.51 -5.00
N THR A 159 5.42 0.67 -5.42
CA THR A 159 5.80 1.96 -4.83
C THR A 159 4.67 2.47 -3.94
N THR A 160 4.74 2.15 -2.64
CA THR A 160 3.78 2.62 -1.62
C THR A 160 3.74 4.15 -1.53
N ALA A 161 4.88 4.81 -1.70
CA ALA A 161 4.97 6.26 -1.68
C ALA A 161 4.11 6.94 -2.74
N ALA A 162 4.11 6.39 -3.95
CA ALA A 162 3.32 6.89 -5.07
C ALA A 162 1.82 6.69 -4.82
N LEU A 163 1.42 5.55 -4.24
CA LEU A 163 0.03 5.33 -3.85
C LEU A 163 -0.46 6.39 -2.87
N GLY A 164 0.32 6.64 -1.80
CA GLY A 164 -0.04 7.64 -0.80
C GLY A 164 -0.19 9.03 -1.41
N ALA A 165 0.72 9.44 -2.30
CA ALA A 165 0.63 10.72 -3.00
C ALA A 165 -0.60 10.81 -3.93
N ILE A 166 -0.98 9.70 -4.59
CA ILE A 166 -2.19 9.65 -5.43
C ILE A 166 -3.46 9.73 -4.56
N GLN A 167 -3.51 9.02 -3.43
CA GLN A 167 -4.65 9.06 -2.51
C GLN A 167 -4.85 10.46 -1.93
N ASP A 168 -3.75 11.15 -1.58
CA ASP A 168 -3.77 12.52 -1.10
C ASP A 168 -4.25 13.49 -2.19
N ALA A 169 -3.75 13.36 -3.42
CA ALA A 169 -4.15 14.20 -4.55
C ALA A 169 -5.62 13.99 -4.99
N VAL A 170 -6.19 12.80 -4.79
CA VAL A 170 -7.57 12.46 -5.17
C VAL A 170 -8.53 12.55 -3.96
N GLU A 171 -8.01 12.82 -2.75
CA GLU A 171 -8.73 12.81 -1.48
C GLU A 171 -9.61 11.55 -1.31
N SER A 172 -9.08 10.40 -1.74
CA SER A 172 -9.86 9.16 -1.82
C SER A 172 -8.97 7.92 -1.70
N ASP A 173 -9.49 6.90 -1.00
CA ASP A 173 -8.86 5.59 -0.88
C ASP A 173 -9.12 4.65 -2.08
N THR A 174 -9.89 5.11 -3.07
CA THR A 174 -10.19 4.32 -4.27
C THR A 174 -8.95 3.79 -5.01
N PRO A 175 -7.81 4.51 -5.12
CA PRO A 175 -6.60 3.98 -5.77
C PRO A 175 -6.01 2.73 -5.06
N ALA A 176 -6.23 2.56 -3.76
CA ALA A 176 -5.69 1.43 -2.99
C ALA A 176 -6.22 0.07 -3.45
N LEU A 177 -7.44 0.05 -4.01
CA LEU A 177 -8.05 -1.14 -4.59
C LEU A 177 -7.27 -1.64 -5.81
N GLY A 178 -6.79 -0.72 -6.66
CA GLY A 178 -5.97 -1.06 -7.82
C GLY A 178 -4.56 -1.50 -7.41
N TYR A 179 -3.99 -0.83 -6.40
CA TYR A 179 -2.65 -1.13 -5.89
C TYR A 179 -2.52 -2.53 -5.31
N THR A 180 -3.49 -2.97 -4.50
CA THR A 180 -3.40 -4.23 -3.75
C THR A 180 -3.23 -5.44 -4.66
N VAL A 181 -4.01 -5.52 -5.74
CA VAL A 181 -3.96 -6.64 -6.69
C VAL A 181 -2.65 -6.62 -7.48
N THR A 182 -2.27 -5.46 -8.04
CA THR A 182 -1.06 -5.38 -8.86
C THR A 182 0.22 -5.54 -8.04
N TYR A 183 0.21 -5.11 -6.77
CA TYR A 183 1.29 -5.36 -5.82
C TYR A 183 1.47 -6.85 -5.51
N ALA A 184 0.39 -7.56 -5.22
CA ALA A 184 0.43 -9.00 -4.95
C ALA A 184 0.97 -9.77 -6.16
N VAL A 185 0.42 -9.49 -7.34
CA VAL A 185 0.87 -10.11 -8.60
C VAL A 185 2.35 -9.77 -8.88
N GLY A 186 2.75 -8.51 -8.69
CA GLY A 186 4.12 -8.05 -8.90
C GLY A 186 5.12 -8.80 -8.02
N ASN A 187 4.85 -8.92 -6.73
CA ASN A 187 5.73 -9.66 -5.80
C ASN A 187 5.77 -11.16 -6.12
N THR A 188 4.63 -11.79 -6.43
CA THR A 188 4.61 -13.21 -6.81
C THR A 188 5.41 -13.45 -8.08
N LEU A 189 5.24 -12.63 -9.11
CA LEU A 189 6.01 -12.73 -10.35
C LEU A 189 7.50 -12.49 -10.09
N LEU A 190 7.87 -11.53 -9.24
CA LEU A 190 9.26 -11.27 -8.88
C LEU A 190 9.91 -12.50 -8.23
N ILE A 191 9.22 -13.16 -7.30
CA ILE A 191 9.71 -14.38 -6.65
C ILE A 191 9.88 -15.51 -7.68
N ILE A 192 8.87 -15.73 -8.53
CA ILE A 192 8.91 -16.81 -9.54
C ILE A 192 10.03 -16.55 -10.55
N TRP A 193 10.15 -15.33 -11.07
CA TRP A 193 11.21 -14.98 -12.02
C TRP A 193 12.59 -15.04 -11.37
N GLY A 194 12.72 -14.68 -10.09
CA GLY A 194 13.97 -14.87 -9.34
C GLY A 194 14.42 -16.33 -9.35
N VAL A 195 13.51 -17.28 -9.09
CA VAL A 195 13.81 -18.72 -9.14
C VAL A 195 14.16 -19.16 -10.56
N VAL A 196 13.39 -18.73 -11.58
CA VAL A 196 13.64 -19.09 -12.98
C VAL A 196 15.01 -18.59 -13.46
N ILE A 197 15.38 -17.35 -13.14
CA ILE A 197 16.68 -16.78 -13.52
C ILE A 197 17.81 -17.56 -12.87
N VAL A 198 17.69 -17.88 -11.56
CA VAL A 198 18.70 -18.67 -10.85
C VAL A 198 18.85 -20.08 -11.42
N LEU A 199 17.76 -20.70 -11.90
CA LEU A 199 17.81 -22.02 -12.55
C LEU A 199 18.38 -21.99 -13.98
N LEU A 200 18.36 -20.83 -14.64
CA LEU A 200 18.91 -20.64 -15.98
C LEU A 200 20.39 -20.22 -15.99
N MET A 201 20.92 -19.78 -14.85
CA MET A 201 22.35 -19.48 -14.64
C MET A 201 23.12 -20.73 -14.19
#